data_AF-A0A9D5JZ35-F1
#
_entry.id   AF-A0A9D5JZ35-F1
#
_cell.length_a   1.000
_cell.length_b   1.000
_cell.length_c   1.000
_cell.angle_alpha   90.00
_cell.angle_beta   90.00
_cell.angle_gamma   90.00
#
_symmetry.space_group_name_H-M   'P 1'
#
loop_
_entity.id
_entity.type
_entity.pdbx_description
1 polymer ?
#
loop_
_entity_poly.entity_id
_entity_poly.type
_entity_poly.pdbx_seq_one_letter_code
_entity_poly.pdbx_strand_id
1 'polypeptide(L)'
;MEYLVRKVSRAKWAVPSFGVNDSEIAADAVKGCLRTSGNTLSFWQCNSEPEDVNEAVLALASSMERLDTFDVIVIPKNDLNDFSFEATLGNTPISDLRERHLDMIELTMGKLTEVARYVANSIRNENKCQRFRKKQLEGLVMKAVRDGRLRIEDLSDRQQRLREEILKRLKDQHSVN
;
A
#
# COMPACT_ATOMS: atom_id res chain seq x y z
N MET A 1 10.88 9.36 -13.04
CA MET A 1 9.40 9.48 -13.03
C MET A 1 8.87 9.06 -11.68
N GLU A 2 7.94 9.84 -11.14
CA GLU A 2 7.41 9.63 -9.79
C GLU A 2 6.09 8.86 -9.83
N TYR A 3 5.92 7.93 -8.90
CA TYR A 3 4.78 7.04 -8.79
C TYR A 3 4.21 7.07 -7.37
N LEU A 4 2.93 6.75 -7.29
CA LEU A 4 2.16 6.64 -6.05
C LEU A 4 1.64 5.22 -5.90
N VAL A 5 1.89 4.63 -4.74
CA VAL A 5 1.50 3.28 -4.37
C VAL A 5 0.39 3.33 -3.34
N ARG A 6 -0.66 2.54 -3.55
CA ARG A 6 -1.73 2.35 -2.57
C ARG A 6 -2.20 0.91 -2.54
N LYS A 7 -2.45 0.39 -1.33
CA LYS A 7 -3.08 -0.91 -1.12
C LYS A 7 -4.54 -0.88 -1.56
N VAL A 8 -4.96 -1.92 -2.27
CA VAL A 8 -6.34 -2.12 -2.71
C VAL A 8 -6.81 -3.54 -2.41
N SER A 9 -8.11 -3.72 -2.30
CA SER A 9 -8.74 -5.03 -2.16
C SER A 9 -9.41 -5.40 -3.48
N ARG A 10 -8.67 -6.05 -4.39
CA ARG A 10 -9.13 -6.39 -5.76
C ARG A 10 -10.52 -7.03 -5.80
N ALA A 11 -10.83 -7.92 -4.86
CA ALA A 11 -12.13 -8.59 -4.77
C ALA A 11 -13.33 -7.65 -4.63
N LYS A 12 -13.15 -6.45 -4.06
CA LYS A 12 -14.23 -5.45 -3.91
C LYS A 12 -14.52 -4.69 -5.21
N TRP A 13 -13.58 -4.71 -6.15
CA TRP A 13 -13.65 -4.03 -7.44
C TRP A 13 -14.04 -5.00 -8.57
N ALA A 14 -14.76 -6.08 -8.27
CA ALA A 14 -15.24 -7.01 -9.29
C ALA A 14 -16.27 -6.32 -10.20
N VAL A 15 -15.77 -5.68 -11.27
CA VAL A 15 -16.56 -4.99 -12.29
C VAL A 15 -16.56 -5.82 -13.58
N PRO A 16 -17.61 -5.80 -14.41
CA PRO A 16 -17.61 -6.43 -15.72
C PRO A 16 -16.48 -5.94 -16.63
N SER A 17 -16.05 -6.79 -17.55
CA SER A 17 -14.80 -6.65 -18.34
C SER A 17 -14.72 -5.43 -19.26
N PHE A 18 -15.81 -4.70 -19.50
CA PHE A 18 -15.89 -3.64 -20.52
C PHE A 18 -16.44 -2.33 -19.95
N GLY A 19 -15.64 -1.25 -20.03
CA GLY A 19 -16.02 0.09 -19.58
C GLY A 19 -16.18 0.19 -18.06
N VAL A 20 -15.81 1.31 -17.46
CA VAL A 20 -16.34 1.69 -16.14
C VAL A 20 -17.19 2.90 -16.43
N ASN A 21 -18.51 2.75 -16.44
CA ASN A 21 -19.32 3.91 -16.15
C ASN A 21 -19.14 4.21 -14.65
N ASP A 22 -18.99 5.47 -14.27
CA ASP A 22 -18.85 5.87 -12.87
C ASP A 22 -19.99 5.31 -12.00
N SER A 23 -21.18 5.17 -12.60
CA SER A 23 -22.35 4.57 -11.96
C SER A 23 -22.24 3.07 -11.68
N GLU A 24 -21.23 2.39 -12.22
CA GLU A 24 -21.02 0.94 -12.09
C GLU A 24 -19.90 0.59 -11.10
N ILE A 25 -19.22 1.59 -10.52
CA ILE A 25 -18.27 1.36 -9.43
C ILE A 25 -19.06 1.05 -8.15
N ALA A 26 -18.90 -0.16 -7.64
CA ALA A 26 -19.55 -0.57 -6.40
C ALA A 26 -19.15 0.35 -5.24
N ALA A 27 -20.14 0.87 -4.51
CA ALA A 27 -19.92 1.75 -3.36
C ALA A 27 -19.04 1.09 -2.27
N ASP A 28 -19.12 -0.25 -2.11
CA ASP A 28 -18.26 -1.00 -1.19
C ASP A 28 -16.77 -1.02 -1.61
N ALA A 29 -16.49 -0.87 -2.91
CA ALA A 29 -15.13 -0.72 -3.42
C ALA A 29 -14.55 0.63 -2.97
N VAL A 30 -15.33 1.70 -3.13
CA VAL A 30 -15.00 3.07 -2.68
C VAL A 30 -14.85 3.11 -1.17
N LYS A 31 -15.86 2.67 -0.41
CA LYS A 31 -15.81 2.59 1.06
C LYS A 31 -14.62 1.75 1.56
N GLY A 32 -14.30 0.67 0.86
CA GLY A 32 -13.28 -0.29 1.27
C GLY A 32 -11.84 0.14 0.96
N CYS A 33 -11.61 0.87 -0.14
CA CYS A 33 -10.26 1.18 -0.62
C CYS A 33 -9.97 2.69 -0.70
N LEU A 34 -11.02 3.52 -0.78
CA LEU A 34 -10.93 4.98 -0.91
C LEU A 34 -11.55 5.71 0.27
N ARG A 35 -11.65 5.06 1.43
CA ARG A 35 -12.05 5.72 2.68
C ARG A 35 -11.09 6.86 2.97
N THR A 36 -11.65 8.05 3.13
CA THR A 36 -10.91 9.25 3.49
C THR A 36 -10.87 9.44 5.00
N SER A 37 -9.90 10.23 5.47
CA SER A 37 -9.81 10.72 6.84
C SER A 37 -9.41 12.18 6.77
N GLY A 38 -10.11 13.08 7.46
CA GLY A 38 -9.78 14.52 7.40
C GLY A 38 -9.83 15.12 5.98
N ASN A 39 -10.67 14.58 5.09
CA ASN A 39 -10.74 14.94 3.67
C ASN A 39 -9.47 14.63 2.85
N THR A 40 -8.69 13.64 3.28
CA THR A 40 -7.49 13.20 2.57
C THR A 40 -7.51 11.71 2.21
N LEU A 41 -6.65 11.33 1.26
CA LEU A 41 -6.43 9.95 0.84
C LEU A 41 -4.93 9.65 0.71
N SER A 42 -4.47 8.67 1.46
CA SER A 42 -3.04 8.38 1.62
C SER A 42 -2.39 7.59 0.49
N PHE A 43 -1.15 7.90 0.17
CA PHE A 43 -0.31 7.22 -0.80
C PHE A 43 1.12 7.09 -0.28
N TRP A 44 1.87 6.15 -0.87
CA TRP A 44 3.31 6.04 -0.68
C TRP A 44 4.01 6.37 -1.99
N GLN A 45 4.93 7.33 -1.94
CA GLN A 45 5.73 7.78 -3.06
C GLN A 45 6.84 6.76 -3.37
N CYS A 46 7.07 6.50 -4.65
CA CYS A 46 8.24 5.80 -5.13
C CYS A 46 8.70 6.35 -6.49
N ASN A 47 9.95 6.09 -6.84
CA ASN A 47 10.54 6.42 -8.12
C ASN A 47 10.35 5.28 -9.13
N SER A 48 10.95 5.42 -10.30
CA SER A 48 10.71 4.55 -11.47
C SER A 48 11.31 3.15 -11.37
N GLU A 49 12.10 2.88 -10.34
CA GLU A 49 12.74 1.58 -10.17
C GLU A 49 11.76 0.59 -9.52
N PRO A 50 11.63 -0.65 -10.03
CA PRO A 50 10.80 -1.69 -9.44
C PRO A 50 11.10 -1.95 -7.95
N GLU A 51 12.37 -1.80 -7.56
CA GLU A 51 12.84 -1.91 -6.18
C GLU A 51 12.19 -0.86 -5.25
N ASP A 52 11.81 0.29 -5.79
CA ASP A 52 11.24 1.38 -5.01
C ASP A 52 9.75 1.15 -4.68
N VAL A 53 9.05 0.32 -5.48
CA VAL A 53 7.71 -0.19 -5.14
C VAL A 53 7.79 -1.13 -3.93
N ASN A 54 8.84 -1.97 -3.85
CA ASN A 54 9.02 -2.87 -2.70
C ASN A 54 9.23 -2.09 -1.39
N GLU A 55 9.87 -0.93 -1.43
CA GLU A 55 10.02 -0.05 -0.26
C GLU A 55 8.66 0.51 0.19
N ALA A 56 7.83 0.99 -0.74
CA ALA A 56 6.46 1.42 -0.41
C ALA A 56 5.60 0.26 0.15
N VAL A 57 5.74 -0.94 -0.44
CA VAL A 57 5.07 -2.17 0.02
C VAL A 57 5.58 -2.60 1.39
N LEU A 58 6.87 -2.46 1.67
CA LEU A 58 7.48 -2.73 2.97
C LEU A 58 6.94 -1.78 4.05
N ALA A 59 6.78 -0.49 3.74
CA ALA A 59 6.15 0.46 4.64
C ALA A 59 4.69 0.07 4.95
N LEU A 60 3.91 -0.29 3.93
CA LEU A 60 2.54 -0.78 4.06
C LEU A 60 2.45 -2.09 4.86
N ALA A 61 3.34 -3.05 4.60
CA ALA A 61 3.31 -4.36 5.24
C ALA A 61 3.76 -4.29 6.70
N SER A 62 4.79 -3.50 6.98
CA SER A 62 5.31 -3.31 8.34
C SER A 62 4.33 -2.58 9.24
N SER A 63 3.39 -1.79 8.71
CA SER A 63 2.35 -1.12 9.50
C SER A 63 1.11 -1.99 9.78
N MET A 64 1.04 -3.21 9.22
CA MET A 64 -0.11 -4.12 9.40
C MET A 64 -0.01 -4.90 10.72
N GLU A 65 -1.17 -5.25 11.30
CA GLU A 65 -1.20 -6.08 12.51
C GLU A 65 -0.67 -7.51 12.28
N ARG A 66 -0.87 -8.03 11.07
CA ARG A 66 -0.41 -9.35 10.59
C ARG A 66 -0.09 -9.28 9.10
N LEU A 67 0.84 -10.10 8.63
CA LEU A 67 1.09 -10.20 7.20
C LEU A 67 -0.01 -11.04 6.53
N ASP A 68 -0.58 -10.47 5.47
CA ASP A 68 -1.51 -11.16 4.59
C ASP A 68 -1.29 -10.72 3.15
N THR A 69 -1.70 -11.54 2.21
CA THR A 69 -1.63 -11.21 0.78
C THR A 69 -2.47 -9.97 0.49
N PHE A 70 -1.90 -9.00 -0.21
CA PHE A 70 -2.64 -7.84 -0.68
C PHE A 70 -2.21 -7.42 -2.07
N ASP A 71 -3.07 -6.63 -2.70
CA ASP A 71 -2.83 -6.05 -4.00
C ASP A 71 -2.48 -4.56 -3.81
N VAL A 72 -1.59 -4.03 -4.65
CA VAL A 72 -1.27 -2.60 -4.72
C VAL A 72 -1.47 -2.10 -6.14
N ILE A 73 -1.93 -0.86 -6.25
CA ILE A 73 -1.89 -0.11 -7.50
C ILE A 73 -0.68 0.80 -7.51
N VAL A 74 -0.10 0.98 -8.70
CA VAL A 74 0.99 1.92 -8.95
C VAL A 74 0.50 2.93 -9.98
N ILE A 75 0.42 4.19 -9.59
CA ILE A 75 -0.11 5.28 -10.41
C ILE A 75 1.04 6.25 -10.71
N PRO A 76 1.36 6.55 -11.97
CA PRO A 76 2.27 7.65 -12.30
C PRO A 76 1.70 8.95 -11.71
N LYS A 77 2.47 9.70 -10.92
CA LYS A 77 1.95 10.92 -10.27
C LYS A 77 1.44 11.95 -11.29
N ASN A 78 2.04 11.96 -12.49
CA ASN A 78 1.61 12.82 -13.59
C ASN A 78 0.19 12.49 -14.12
N ASP A 79 -0.34 11.29 -13.89
CA ASP A 79 -1.73 10.95 -14.21
C ASP A 79 -2.71 11.64 -13.24
N LEU A 80 -2.20 12.22 -12.15
CA LEU A 80 -2.96 12.89 -11.09
C LEU A 80 -2.57 14.38 -10.94
N ASN A 81 -2.19 15.04 -12.04
CA ASN A 81 -1.77 16.45 -12.02
C ASN A 81 -2.83 17.43 -11.48
N ASP A 82 -4.12 17.11 -11.63
CA ASP A 82 -5.22 17.95 -11.14
C ASP A 82 -5.49 17.77 -9.62
N PHE A 83 -4.72 16.90 -8.96
CA PHE A 83 -4.82 16.64 -7.53
C PHE A 83 -3.69 17.35 -6.77
N SER A 84 -4.04 17.85 -5.58
CA SER A 84 -3.07 18.42 -4.64
C SER A 84 -2.62 17.35 -3.65
N PHE A 85 -1.33 17.40 -3.30
CA PHE A 85 -0.71 16.46 -2.38
C PHE A 85 0.08 17.20 -1.30
N GLU A 86 0.03 16.70 -0.08
CA GLU A 86 0.81 17.17 1.06
C GLU A 86 1.72 16.05 1.56
N ALA A 87 2.99 16.37 1.80
CA ALA A 87 3.93 15.44 2.43
C ALA A 87 3.61 15.32 3.92
N THR A 88 3.36 14.10 4.37
CA THR A 88 3.02 13.79 5.75
C THR A 88 3.85 12.62 6.24
N LEU A 89 4.05 12.48 7.55
CA LEU A 89 4.81 11.35 8.08
C LEU A 89 3.93 10.09 8.10
N GLY A 90 4.36 9.08 7.35
CA GLY A 90 3.67 7.80 7.25
C GLY A 90 3.76 7.01 8.54
N ASN A 91 2.67 6.32 8.88
CA ASN A 91 2.64 5.40 10.01
C ASN A 91 3.34 4.08 9.65
N THR A 92 4.66 4.02 9.81
CA THR A 92 5.48 2.82 9.66
C THR A 92 6.56 2.76 10.76
N PRO A 93 6.88 1.56 11.26
CA PRO A 93 8.01 1.38 12.18
C PRO A 93 9.38 1.60 11.51
N ILE A 94 9.45 1.65 10.16
CA ILE A 94 10.69 1.83 9.41
C ILE A 94 10.94 3.31 9.18
N SER A 95 11.84 3.89 9.99
CA SER A 95 12.01 5.34 10.11
C SER A 95 12.36 6.04 8.79
N ASP A 96 13.24 5.45 7.98
CA ASP A 96 13.71 6.02 6.72
C ASP A 96 12.65 5.99 5.59
N LEU A 97 11.53 5.30 5.81
CA LEU A 97 10.41 5.28 4.87
C LEU A 97 9.32 6.30 5.22
N ARG A 98 9.28 6.83 6.45
CA ARG A 98 8.17 7.69 6.92
C ARG A 98 7.92 8.91 6.04
N GLU A 99 8.99 9.53 5.52
CA GLU A 99 8.91 10.74 4.68
C GLU A 99 8.37 10.49 3.27
N ARG A 100 8.21 9.22 2.86
CA ARG A 100 7.66 8.87 1.55
C ARG A 100 6.14 8.89 1.51
N HIS A 101 5.48 9.21 2.62
CA HIS A 101 4.04 9.23 2.68
C HIS A 101 3.49 10.59 2.20
N LEU A 102 2.45 10.53 1.40
CA LEU A 102 1.77 11.68 0.85
C LEU A 102 0.27 11.52 1.07
N ASP A 103 -0.41 12.61 1.40
CA ASP A 103 -1.85 12.65 1.43
C ASP A 103 -2.35 13.47 0.23
N MET A 104 -3.22 12.87 -0.58
CA MET A 104 -4.03 13.61 -1.54
C MET A 104 -5.07 14.41 -0.78
N ILE A 105 -5.07 15.72 -0.93
CA ILE A 105 -5.88 16.66 -0.13
C ILE A 105 -7.01 17.29 -0.93
N GLU A 106 -7.88 18.02 -0.22
CA GLU A 106 -9.01 18.77 -0.79
C GLU A 106 -9.91 17.89 -1.67
N LEU A 107 -10.18 16.68 -1.18
CA LEU A 107 -11.02 15.74 -1.90
C LEU A 107 -12.46 16.27 -1.96
N THR A 108 -13.05 16.09 -3.13
CA THR A 108 -14.47 16.30 -3.39
C THR A 108 -15.05 15.00 -3.91
N MET A 109 -16.37 14.89 -3.99
CA MET A 109 -16.99 13.72 -4.61
C MET A 109 -16.52 13.49 -6.05
N GLY A 110 -16.34 14.57 -6.83
CA GLY A 110 -15.82 14.48 -8.20
C GLY A 110 -14.40 13.90 -8.24
N LYS A 111 -13.49 14.46 -7.43
CA LYS A 111 -12.11 13.96 -7.30
C LYS A 111 -12.07 12.50 -6.83
N LEU A 112 -12.92 12.13 -5.88
CA LEU A 112 -12.98 10.75 -5.37
C LEU A 112 -13.49 9.78 -6.45
N THR A 113 -14.46 10.18 -7.26
CA THR A 113 -14.94 9.40 -8.41
C THR A 113 -13.82 9.20 -9.44
N GLU A 114 -13.05 10.25 -9.75
CA GLU A 114 -11.91 10.14 -10.66
C GLU A 114 -10.83 9.17 -10.15
N VAL A 115 -10.46 9.26 -8.87
CA VAL A 115 -9.56 8.29 -8.24
C VAL A 115 -10.14 6.88 -8.32
N ALA A 116 -11.45 6.72 -8.12
CA ALA A 116 -12.11 5.42 -8.25
C ALA A 116 -12.01 4.84 -9.66
N ARG A 117 -12.15 5.68 -10.71
CA ARG A 117 -11.89 5.24 -12.10
C ARG A 117 -10.46 4.77 -12.27
N TYR A 118 -9.48 5.53 -11.75
CA TYR A 118 -8.07 5.14 -11.83
C TYR A 118 -7.80 3.80 -11.15
N VAL A 119 -8.35 3.58 -9.95
CA VAL A 119 -8.20 2.31 -9.23
C VAL A 119 -8.85 1.17 -10.00
N ALA A 120 -10.09 1.35 -10.48
CA ALA A 120 -10.81 0.33 -11.24
C ALA A 120 -10.05 -0.06 -12.52
N ASN A 121 -9.56 0.93 -13.27
CA ASN A 121 -8.77 0.71 -14.49
C ASN A 121 -7.43 0.04 -14.19
N SER A 122 -6.74 0.45 -13.12
CA SER A 122 -5.48 -0.18 -12.70
C SER A 122 -5.69 -1.63 -12.26
N ILE A 123 -6.80 -1.97 -11.60
CA ILE A 123 -7.11 -3.35 -11.22
C ILE A 123 -7.36 -4.24 -12.46
N ARG A 124 -8.00 -3.72 -13.50
CA ARG A 124 -8.23 -4.44 -14.75
C ARG A 124 -6.95 -4.63 -15.57
N ASN A 125 -5.98 -3.74 -15.42
CA ASN A 125 -4.68 -3.84 -16.08
C ASN A 125 -3.67 -4.55 -15.16
N GLU A 126 -3.34 -5.80 -15.45
CA GLU A 126 -2.41 -6.59 -14.62
C GLU A 126 -1.03 -5.95 -14.44
N ASN A 127 -0.60 -5.08 -15.36
CA ASN A 127 0.67 -4.35 -15.25
C ASN A 127 0.61 -3.17 -14.27
N LYS A 128 -0.59 -2.71 -13.88
CA LYS A 128 -0.82 -1.57 -12.97
C LYS A 128 -1.31 -1.99 -11.58
N CYS A 129 -1.70 -3.24 -11.41
CA CYS A 129 -2.12 -3.81 -10.12
C CYS A 129 -1.29 -5.06 -9.79
N GLN A 130 -0.40 -4.93 -8.82
CA GLN A 130 0.54 -5.98 -8.45
C GLN A 130 0.08 -6.72 -7.19
N ARG A 131 0.13 -8.05 -7.23
CA ARG A 131 -0.19 -8.91 -6.08
C ARG A 131 1.06 -9.26 -5.30
N PHE A 132 1.08 -8.92 -4.01
CA PHE A 132 2.12 -9.30 -3.07
C PHE A 132 1.63 -10.43 -2.17
N ARG A 133 2.19 -11.63 -2.37
CA ARG A 133 1.85 -12.81 -1.55
C ARG A 133 2.49 -12.70 -0.17
N LYS A 134 1.84 -13.30 0.84
CA LYS A 134 2.36 -13.35 2.22
C LYS A 134 3.86 -13.71 2.30
N LYS A 135 4.30 -14.75 1.58
CA LYS A 135 5.71 -15.17 1.57
C LYS A 135 6.68 -14.10 1.05
N GLN A 136 6.26 -13.31 0.06
CA GLN A 136 7.08 -12.21 -0.46
C GLN A 136 7.18 -11.08 0.56
N LEU A 137 6.06 -10.73 1.20
CA LEU A 137 5.99 -9.72 2.26
C LEU A 137 6.83 -10.12 3.48
N GLU A 138 6.75 -11.39 3.89
CA GLU A 138 7.62 -11.96 4.93
C GLU A 138 9.10 -11.78 4.54
N GLY A 139 9.46 -12.05 3.29
CA GLY A 139 10.81 -11.83 2.79
C GLY A 139 11.29 -10.38 2.92
N LEU A 140 10.44 -9.42 2.54
CA LEU A 140 10.72 -7.99 2.66
C LEU A 140 10.91 -7.56 4.12
N VAL A 141 9.97 -7.93 5.00
CA VAL A 141 10.02 -7.61 6.43
C VAL A 141 11.26 -8.23 7.09
N MET A 142 11.52 -9.51 6.82
CA MET A 142 12.68 -10.20 7.40
C MET A 142 14.01 -9.64 6.88
N LYS A 143 14.06 -9.17 5.62
CA LYS A 143 15.22 -8.44 5.10
C LYS A 143 15.41 -7.13 5.87
N ALA A 144 14.35 -6.35 6.07
CA ALA A 144 14.43 -5.10 6.84
C ALA A 144 14.91 -5.32 8.29
N VAL A 145 14.51 -6.42 8.94
CA VAL A 145 15.01 -6.79 10.27
C VAL A 145 16.50 -7.12 10.23
N ARG A 146 16.96 -7.94 9.28
CA ARG A 146 18.38 -8.29 9.13
C ARG A 146 19.25 -7.07 8.80
N ASP A 147 18.73 -6.17 7.99
CA ASP A 147 19.40 -4.93 7.60
C ASP A 147 19.36 -3.87 8.73
N GLY A 148 18.72 -4.17 9.87
CA GLY A 148 18.62 -3.27 11.02
C GLY A 148 17.66 -2.08 10.84
N ARG A 149 16.90 -2.05 9.73
CA ARG A 149 15.92 -1.00 9.39
C ARG A 149 14.61 -1.14 10.16
N LEU A 150 14.28 -2.37 10.57
CA LEU A 150 13.12 -2.66 11.41
C LEU A 150 13.57 -3.34 12.69
N ARG A 151 13.37 -2.69 13.84
CA ARG A 151 13.57 -3.32 15.15
C ARG A 151 12.23 -3.83 15.67
N ILE A 152 12.27 -4.98 16.35
CA ILE A 152 11.05 -5.66 16.81
C ILE A 152 10.36 -4.84 17.92
N GLU A 153 11.17 -4.08 18.65
CA GLU A 153 10.80 -3.16 19.71
C GLU A 153 10.04 -1.93 19.17
N ASP A 154 10.26 -1.56 17.90
CA ASP A 154 9.58 -0.44 17.24
C ASP A 154 8.16 -0.80 16.77
N LEU A 155 7.78 -2.08 16.84
CA LEU A 155 6.41 -2.52 16.57
C LEU A 155 5.49 -2.15 17.73
N SER A 156 4.34 -1.55 17.42
CA SER A 156 3.32 -1.20 18.42
C SER A 156 2.59 -2.43 18.95
N ASP A 157 1.84 -2.26 20.05
CA ASP A 157 1.03 -3.33 20.65
C ASP A 157 0.00 -3.92 19.68
N ARG A 158 -0.54 -3.10 18.76
CA ARG A 158 -1.47 -3.57 17.72
C ARG A 158 -0.81 -4.56 16.75
N GLN A 159 0.53 -4.55 16.66
CA GLN A 159 1.33 -5.39 15.77
C GLN A 159 1.91 -6.60 16.49
N GLN A 160 1.34 -7.02 17.62
CA GLN A 160 1.79 -8.19 18.37
C GLN A 160 1.86 -9.46 17.50
N ARG A 161 0.86 -9.69 16.64
CA ARG A 161 0.86 -10.87 15.74
C ARG A 161 2.01 -10.83 14.74
N LEU A 162 2.26 -9.67 14.12
CA LEU A 162 3.42 -9.47 13.24
C LEU A 162 4.73 -9.73 13.99
N ARG A 163 4.86 -9.22 15.22
CA ARG A 163 6.02 -9.46 16.10
C ARG A 163 6.24 -10.96 16.33
N GLU A 164 5.20 -11.70 16.69
CA GLU A 164 5.25 -13.14 16.90
C GLU A 164 5.64 -13.91 15.62
N GLU A 165 5.07 -13.52 14.46
CA GLU A 165 5.42 -14.10 13.16
C GLU A 165 6.92 -13.90 12.83
N ILE A 166 7.45 -12.70 13.03
CA ILE A 166 8.88 -12.38 12.81
C ILE A 166 9.77 -13.22 13.74
N LEU A 167 9.47 -13.25 15.04
CA LEU A 167 10.26 -13.98 16.03
C LEU A 167 10.28 -15.49 15.75
N LYS A 168 9.15 -16.06 15.35
CA LYS A 168 9.08 -17.47 14.95
C LYS A 168 10.01 -17.75 13.76
N ARG A 169 9.94 -16.91 12.72
CA ARG A 169 10.79 -17.05 11.52
C ARG A 169 12.27 -16.90 11.82
N LEU A 170 12.65 -16.00 12.71
CA LEU A 170 14.05 -15.86 13.16
C LEU A 170 14.52 -17.16 13.81
N LYS A 171 13.72 -17.76 14.70
CA LYS A 171 14.07 -19.05 15.34
C LYS A 171 14.20 -20.18 14.30
N ASP A 172 13.24 -20.29 13.39
CA ASP A 172 13.25 -21.31 12.34
C ASP A 172 14.52 -21.23 11.45
N GLN A 173 15.08 -20.03 11.24
CA GLN A 173 16.33 -19.84 10.49
C GLN A 173 17.59 -20.21 11.27
N HIS A 174 17.57 -20.08 12.60
CA HIS A 174 18.70 -20.47 13.46
C HIS A 174 18.74 -21.97 13.76
N SER A 175 17.60 -22.69 13.63
CA SER A 175 17.55 -24.14 13.81
C SER A 175 18.00 -24.95 12.59
N VAL A 176 18.38 -24.29 11.48
CA VAL A 176 18.79 -24.91 10.21
C VAL A 176 20.30 -24.73 9.95
N ASN A 177 21.03 -24.06 10.84
CA ASN A 177 22.50 -23.92 10.83
C ASN A 177 23.10 -24.69 12.01
#